data_AF-A0AAE2YH19-F1
#
_entry.id   AF-A0AAE2YH19-F1
#
_cell.length_a   1.000
_cell.length_b   1.000
_cell.length_c   1.000
_cell.angle_alpha   90.00
_cell.angle_beta   90.00
_cell.angle_gamma   90.00
#
_symmetry.space_group_name_H-M   'P 1'
#
loop_
_entity.id
_entity.type
_entity.pdbx_description
1 polymer ?
#
loop_
_entity_poly.entity_id
_entity_poly.type
_entity_poly.pdbx_seq_one_letter_code
_entity_poly.pdbx_strand_id
1 'polypeptide(L)'
;MVRVEAGGPQPTISPHVALRSLLLSWFKSELEAALALRPPVKGEGSLISSISKASSVEELLPLIPEATGIARLEAISKLAELAKNGEVQDKLVSLLKNPDYEKVSGDILVALGKLGLEDGLPVAEKIRSTFNELPDSVKAQACMVLGVLRDEKAADLIWDFLQRVSGDRQLSAAALMALVDLGDVRANDVIVSALEGGDFTLEHLGLAARVGEERAVKKLMELLLSGNSQLRAAAMNALAYIVKVRGTRPLLPYLSHSKRPVKKLARQVVRLSRQSLSYFKLFHPLDKEFY
;
A
#
# COMPACT_ATOMS: atom_id res chain seq x y z
N MET A 1 4.77 -22.43 41.46
CA MET A 1 5.88 -21.45 41.47
C MET A 1 6.88 -21.96 40.44
N VAL A 2 7.21 -21.32 39.32
CA VAL A 2 7.41 -19.90 39.03
C VAL A 2 7.20 -19.62 37.51
N ARG A 3 6.48 -18.51 37.25
CA ARG A 3 6.48 -17.56 36.12
C ARG A 3 6.22 -17.98 34.66
N VAL A 4 5.07 -17.49 34.21
CA VAL A 4 4.82 -16.86 32.90
C VAL A 4 5.71 -15.61 32.74
N GLU A 5 6.30 -15.45 31.56
CA GLU A 5 6.68 -14.18 30.87
C GLU A 5 7.31 -14.61 29.52
N ALA A 6 7.06 -14.03 28.35
CA ALA A 6 6.21 -12.93 27.94
C ALA A 6 5.82 -13.18 26.47
N GLY A 7 4.55 -12.91 26.13
CA GLY A 7 4.11 -12.85 24.74
C GLY A 7 4.80 -11.67 24.04
N GLY A 8 5.63 -11.96 23.04
CA GLY A 8 6.03 -10.94 22.07
C GLY A 8 4.79 -10.41 21.34
N PRO A 9 4.81 -9.14 20.88
CA PRO A 9 3.72 -8.59 20.10
C PRO A 9 3.45 -9.51 18.91
N GLN A 10 2.22 -9.99 18.83
CA GLN A 10 1.79 -10.83 17.75
C GLN A 10 1.72 -9.99 16.46
N PRO A 11 2.32 -10.42 15.32
CA PRO A 11 2.34 -9.64 14.09
C PRO A 11 0.93 -9.26 13.65
N THR A 12 0.64 -7.95 13.73
CA THR A 12 -0.58 -7.33 13.21
C THR A 12 -0.31 -6.87 11.79
N ILE A 13 -1.16 -7.28 10.84
CA ILE A 13 -1.06 -6.74 9.47
C ILE A 13 -1.37 -5.25 9.55
N SER A 14 -0.41 -4.43 9.11
CA SER A 14 -0.61 -3.00 9.00
C SER A 14 -1.88 -2.71 8.16
N PRO A 15 -2.83 -1.89 8.66
CA PRO A 15 -4.01 -1.50 7.91
C PRO A 15 -3.69 -1.01 6.49
N HIS A 16 -2.52 -0.37 6.29
CA HIS A 16 -2.06 0.11 4.99
C HIS A 16 -1.80 -1.03 3.98
N VAL A 17 -1.29 -2.15 4.46
CA VAL A 17 -1.02 -3.36 3.66
C VAL A 17 -2.34 -4.05 3.32
N ALA A 18 -3.24 -4.18 4.30
CA ALA A 18 -4.58 -4.72 4.10
C ALA A 18 -5.42 -3.85 3.14
N LEU A 19 -5.34 -2.53 3.27
CA LEU A 19 -6.06 -1.57 2.43
C LEU A 19 -5.62 -1.66 0.96
N ARG A 20 -4.33 -1.88 0.71
CA ARG A 20 -3.84 -2.03 -0.66
C ARG A 20 -4.13 -3.40 -1.26
N SER A 21 -4.06 -4.46 -0.46
CA SER A 21 -4.35 -5.82 -0.90
C SER A 21 -5.83 -6.05 -1.22
N LEU A 22 -6.72 -5.35 -0.50
CA LEU A 22 -8.17 -5.47 -0.65
C LEU A 22 -8.76 -4.61 -1.77
N LEU A 23 -8.04 -3.58 -2.25
CA LEU A 23 -8.58 -2.56 -3.16
C LEU A 23 -8.05 -2.64 -4.61
N LEU A 24 -7.31 -3.68 -5.02
CA LEU A 24 -6.88 -3.80 -6.43
C LEU A 24 -7.33 -5.13 -7.04
N SER A 25 -8.01 -5.08 -8.19
CA SER A 25 -8.49 -6.26 -8.92
C SER A 25 -7.38 -7.21 -9.39
N TRP A 26 -6.14 -6.73 -9.48
CA TRP A 26 -4.95 -7.52 -9.84
C TRP A 26 -4.42 -8.39 -8.68
N PHE A 27 -5.02 -8.28 -7.48
CA PHE A 27 -4.68 -9.04 -6.27
C PHE A 27 -5.58 -10.23 -5.97
N LYS A 28 -6.14 -10.86 -7.01
CA LYS A 28 -6.80 -12.18 -6.86
C LYS A 28 -5.88 -13.24 -6.20
N SER A 29 -4.56 -13.06 -6.23
CA SER A 29 -3.59 -13.90 -5.49
C SER A 29 -3.16 -13.38 -4.11
N GLU A 30 -3.51 -12.16 -3.71
CA GLU A 30 -3.31 -11.70 -2.32
C GLU A 30 -4.47 -12.07 -1.41
N LEU A 31 -5.61 -12.48 -1.96
CA LEU A 31 -6.59 -13.24 -1.19
C LEU A 31 -5.96 -14.57 -0.72
N GLU A 32 -5.10 -15.20 -1.52
CA GLU A 32 -4.30 -16.37 -1.10
C GLU A 32 -3.17 -16.00 -0.12
N ALA A 33 -2.56 -14.81 -0.23
CA ALA A 33 -1.61 -14.28 0.75
C ALA A 33 -2.31 -13.84 2.06
N ALA A 34 -3.57 -13.40 1.97
CA ALA A 34 -4.45 -13.07 3.08
C ALA A 34 -4.99 -14.35 3.74
N LEU A 35 -5.19 -15.42 2.97
CA LEU A 35 -5.47 -16.78 3.46
C LEU A 35 -4.20 -17.47 4.02
N ALA A 36 -3.01 -16.94 3.73
CA ALA A 36 -1.77 -17.27 4.44
C ALA A 36 -1.57 -16.42 5.71
N LEU A 37 -2.47 -15.47 6.01
CA LEU A 37 -2.55 -14.85 7.32
C LEU A 37 -3.15 -15.89 8.27
N ARG A 38 -2.46 -16.06 9.39
CA ARG A 38 -2.71 -16.98 10.50
C ARG A 38 -4.04 -17.75 10.47
N PRO A 39 -3.99 -19.09 10.64
CA PRO A 39 -5.21 -19.86 10.86
C PRO A 39 -5.99 -19.25 12.04
N PRO A 40 -7.34 -19.25 11.97
CA PRO A 40 -8.18 -18.57 12.96
C PRO A 40 -7.78 -19.01 14.36
N VAL A 41 -7.47 -18.05 15.22
CA VAL A 41 -7.08 -18.36 16.59
C VAL A 41 -8.29 -18.99 17.29
N LYS A 42 -8.04 -19.99 18.14
CA LYS A 42 -9.08 -20.71 18.88
C LYS A 42 -9.93 -19.70 19.68
N GLY A 43 -11.17 -19.47 19.25
CA GLY A 43 -12.08 -18.47 19.84
C GLY A 43 -12.64 -17.44 18.86
N GLU A 44 -12.04 -17.27 17.67
CA GLU A 44 -12.49 -16.28 16.66
C GLU A 44 -13.88 -16.58 16.08
N GLY A 45 -14.36 -17.82 16.11
CA GLY A 45 -15.67 -18.18 15.57
C GLY A 45 -16.84 -17.42 16.22
N SER A 46 -16.74 -17.11 17.51
CA SER A 46 -17.74 -16.30 18.21
C SER A 46 -17.69 -14.85 17.73
N LEU A 47 -16.48 -14.28 17.62
CA LEU A 47 -16.27 -12.91 17.15
C LEU A 47 -16.76 -12.73 15.71
N ILE A 48 -16.42 -13.66 14.81
CA ILE A 48 -16.90 -13.68 13.43
C ILE A 48 -18.43 -13.74 13.40
N SER A 49 -19.07 -14.58 14.24
CA SER A 49 -20.54 -14.63 14.31
C SER A 49 -21.15 -13.30 14.77
N SER A 50 -20.55 -12.65 15.79
CA SER A 50 -21.00 -11.35 16.28
C SER A 50 -20.87 -10.26 15.23
N ILE A 51 -19.73 -10.22 14.52
CA ILE A 51 -19.48 -9.30 13.40
C ILE A 51 -20.53 -9.52 12.30
N SER A 52 -20.73 -10.77 11.89
CA SER A 52 -21.67 -11.10 10.80
C SER A 52 -23.12 -10.72 11.14
N LYS A 53 -23.49 -10.81 12.42
CA LYS A 53 -24.82 -10.44 12.94
C LYS A 53 -25.00 -8.94 13.21
N ALA A 54 -23.93 -8.15 13.24
CA ALA A 54 -24.01 -6.73 13.50
C ALA A 54 -24.90 -6.04 12.45
N SER A 55 -25.95 -5.37 12.92
CA SER A 55 -26.96 -4.73 12.09
C SER A 55 -26.74 -3.23 11.91
N SER A 56 -25.84 -2.65 12.71
CA SER A 56 -25.49 -1.24 12.70
C SER A 56 -23.98 -1.04 12.86
N VAL A 57 -23.51 0.16 12.50
CA VAL A 57 -22.12 0.54 12.70
C VAL A 57 -21.78 0.63 14.19
N GLU A 58 -22.74 0.99 15.03
CA GLU A 58 -22.57 1.10 16.49
C GLU A 58 -22.31 -0.26 17.13
N GLU A 59 -22.97 -1.31 16.63
CA GLU A 59 -22.74 -2.69 17.06
C GLU A 59 -21.40 -3.22 16.55
N LEU A 60 -20.98 -2.80 15.35
CA LEU A 60 -19.81 -3.33 14.69
C LEU A 60 -18.50 -2.68 15.17
N LEU A 61 -18.45 -1.36 15.33
CA LEU A 61 -17.21 -0.62 15.64
C LEU A 61 -16.45 -1.13 16.87
N PRO A 62 -17.10 -1.50 18.00
CA PRO A 62 -16.40 -2.02 19.17
C PRO A 62 -15.73 -3.39 18.93
N LEU A 63 -16.16 -4.13 17.90
CA LEU A 63 -15.64 -5.47 17.60
C LEU A 63 -14.40 -5.43 16.69
N ILE A 64 -14.21 -4.36 15.92
CA ILE A 64 -13.11 -4.22 14.95
C ILE A 64 -11.72 -4.26 15.61
N PRO A 65 -11.46 -3.57 16.74
CA PRO A 65 -10.13 -3.57 17.36
C PRO A 65 -9.65 -4.96 17.78
N GLU A 66 -10.57 -5.85 18.11
CA GLU A 66 -10.28 -7.24 18.52
C GLU A 66 -10.16 -8.19 17.31
N ALA A 67 -10.56 -7.73 16.12
CA ALA A 67 -10.61 -8.54 14.93
C ALA A 67 -9.23 -8.63 14.26
N THR A 68 -8.71 -9.85 14.13
CA THR A 68 -7.48 -10.14 13.37
C THR A 68 -7.75 -11.20 12.29
N GLY A 69 -6.85 -11.31 11.31
CA GLY A 69 -6.95 -12.31 10.24
C GLY A 69 -8.32 -12.32 9.54
N ILE A 70 -9.00 -13.46 9.58
CA ILE A 70 -10.32 -13.67 8.96
C ILE A 70 -11.39 -12.78 9.59
N ALA A 71 -11.39 -12.61 10.91
CA ALA A 71 -12.38 -11.77 11.60
C ALA A 71 -12.29 -10.31 11.13
N ARG A 72 -11.08 -9.82 10.86
CA ARG A 72 -10.89 -8.46 10.34
C ARG A 72 -11.44 -8.29 8.93
N LEU A 73 -11.26 -9.30 8.07
CA LEU A 73 -11.82 -9.29 6.72
C LEU A 73 -13.35 -9.33 6.73
N GLU A 74 -13.94 -10.10 7.64
CA GLU A 74 -15.39 -10.11 7.86
C GLU A 74 -15.87 -8.74 8.33
N ALA A 75 -15.15 -8.11 9.27
CA ALA A 75 -15.50 -6.77 9.77
C ALA A 75 -15.48 -5.71 8.66
N ILE A 76 -14.45 -5.70 7.81
CA ILE A 76 -14.35 -4.79 6.65
C ILE A 76 -15.49 -5.05 5.67
N SER A 77 -15.81 -6.32 5.40
CA SER A 77 -16.89 -6.70 4.48
C SER A 77 -18.25 -6.27 5.03
N LYS A 78 -18.48 -6.44 6.34
CA LYS A 78 -19.71 -6.01 7.01
C LYS A 78 -19.83 -4.49 7.04
N LEU A 79 -18.75 -3.76 7.32
CA LEU A 79 -18.71 -2.30 7.22
C LEU A 79 -19.11 -1.83 5.82
N ALA A 80 -18.56 -2.46 4.77
CA ALA A 80 -18.89 -2.13 3.39
C ALA A 80 -20.37 -2.40 3.10
N GLU A 81 -20.92 -3.55 3.51
CA GLU A 81 -22.34 -3.86 3.36
C GLU A 81 -23.24 -2.78 3.99
N LEU A 82 -22.97 -2.41 5.25
CA LEU A 82 -23.73 -1.38 5.97
C LEU A 82 -23.60 0.00 5.31
N ALA A 83 -22.41 0.33 4.81
CA ALA A 83 -22.10 1.62 4.18
C ALA A 83 -22.62 1.75 2.73
N LYS A 84 -23.32 0.76 2.19
CA LYS A 84 -24.13 0.92 0.96
C LYS A 84 -25.28 1.92 1.17
N ASN A 85 -25.74 2.06 2.42
CA ASN A 85 -26.65 3.15 2.78
C ASN A 85 -25.86 4.47 2.86
N GLY A 86 -26.32 5.48 2.11
CA GLY A 86 -25.67 6.80 2.04
C GLY A 86 -25.51 7.49 3.40
N GLU A 87 -26.51 7.38 4.28
CA GLU A 87 -26.44 7.97 5.64
C GLU A 87 -25.37 7.28 6.49
N VAL A 88 -25.26 5.95 6.38
CA VAL A 88 -24.23 5.17 7.08
C VAL A 88 -22.85 5.49 6.50
N GLN A 89 -22.75 5.66 5.19
CA GLN A 89 -21.51 6.08 4.54
C GLN A 89 -21.05 7.46 5.04
N ASP A 90 -21.96 8.44 5.13
CA ASP A 90 -21.66 9.78 5.65
C ASP A 90 -21.26 9.72 7.12
N LYS A 91 -21.92 8.87 7.89
CA LYS A 91 -21.53 8.61 9.28
C LYS A 91 -20.11 8.07 9.36
N LEU A 92 -19.75 7.05 8.59
CA LEU A 92 -18.39 6.50 8.59
C LEU A 92 -17.33 7.55 8.20
N VAL A 93 -17.62 8.38 7.20
CA VAL A 93 -16.73 9.48 6.80
C VAL A 93 -16.58 10.50 7.94
N SER A 94 -17.66 10.81 8.68
CA SER A 94 -17.59 11.71 9.84
C SER A 94 -16.73 11.15 10.98
N LEU A 95 -16.74 9.83 11.21
CA LEU A 95 -15.94 9.17 12.25
C LEU A 95 -14.44 9.28 11.98
N LEU A 96 -14.01 9.36 10.71
CA LEU A 96 -12.60 9.53 10.34
C LEU A 96 -11.99 10.84 10.88
N LYS A 97 -12.83 11.84 11.19
CA LYS A 97 -12.40 13.11 11.77
C LYS A 97 -12.09 13.00 13.27
N ASN A 98 -12.68 12.01 13.95
CA ASN A 98 -12.56 11.86 15.39
C ASN A 98 -11.33 10.99 15.74
N PRO A 99 -10.35 11.51 16.50
CA PRO A 99 -9.17 10.77 16.94
C PRO A 99 -9.46 9.46 17.68
N ASP A 100 -10.60 9.35 18.37
CA ASP A 100 -10.99 8.13 19.10
C ASP A 100 -11.14 6.92 18.16
N TYR A 101 -11.43 7.17 16.88
CA TYR A 101 -11.60 6.15 15.85
C TYR A 101 -10.35 5.95 14.99
N GLU A 102 -9.22 6.56 15.33
CA GLU A 102 -7.97 6.44 14.56
C GLU A 102 -7.53 4.97 14.40
N LYS A 103 -7.76 4.13 15.41
CA LYS A 103 -7.43 2.69 15.36
C LYS A 103 -8.23 1.90 14.34
N VAL A 104 -9.46 2.33 14.05
CA VAL A 104 -10.38 1.65 13.09
C VAL A 104 -10.49 2.41 11.76
N SER A 105 -9.91 3.60 11.67
CA SER A 105 -9.94 4.46 10.47
C SER A 105 -9.44 3.75 9.22
N GLY A 106 -8.40 2.92 9.34
CA GLY A 106 -7.88 2.13 8.24
C GLY A 106 -8.90 1.14 7.70
N ASP A 107 -9.60 0.42 8.58
CA ASP A 107 -10.62 -0.57 8.20
C ASP A 107 -11.85 0.10 7.57
N ILE A 108 -12.25 1.26 8.11
CA ILE A 108 -13.31 2.10 7.54
C ILE A 108 -12.92 2.54 6.12
N LEU A 109 -11.71 3.06 5.94
CA LEU A 109 -11.20 3.52 4.65
C LEU A 109 -11.07 2.37 3.64
N VAL A 110 -10.70 1.16 4.06
CA VAL A 110 -10.76 -0.02 3.19
C VAL A 110 -12.19 -0.31 2.75
N ALA A 111 -13.13 -0.39 3.70
CA ALA A 111 -14.51 -0.71 3.41
C ALA A 111 -15.12 0.29 2.43
N LEU A 112 -14.88 1.59 2.65
CA LEU A 112 -15.30 2.67 1.76
C LEU A 112 -14.63 2.55 0.39
N GLY A 113 -13.31 2.36 0.34
CA GLY A 113 -12.60 2.18 -0.93
C GLY A 113 -13.15 1.03 -1.76
N LYS A 114 -13.50 -0.09 -1.11
CA LYS A 114 -14.04 -1.29 -1.76
C LYS A 114 -15.39 -0.98 -2.41
N LEU A 115 -16.25 -0.27 -1.70
CA LEU A 115 -17.52 0.22 -2.24
C LEU A 115 -17.33 1.15 -3.44
N GLY A 116 -16.35 2.06 -3.38
CA GLY A 116 -16.04 2.94 -4.50
C GLY A 116 -15.65 2.18 -5.76
N LEU A 117 -14.89 1.08 -5.61
CA LEU A 117 -14.42 0.25 -6.73
C LEU A 117 -15.49 -0.70 -7.28
N GLU A 118 -16.24 -1.36 -6.40
CA GLU A 118 -17.18 -2.41 -6.77
C GLU A 118 -18.55 -1.85 -7.17
N ASP A 119 -19.03 -0.86 -6.41
CA ASP A 119 -20.39 -0.31 -6.57
C ASP A 119 -20.39 1.08 -7.23
N GLY A 120 -19.21 1.66 -7.52
CA GLY A 120 -19.08 2.96 -8.17
C GLY A 120 -19.59 4.14 -7.32
N LEU A 121 -19.66 3.96 -5.99
CA LEU A 121 -20.14 5.00 -5.08
C LEU A 121 -19.18 6.21 -5.03
N PRO A 122 -19.69 7.43 -4.75
CA PRO A 122 -18.89 8.67 -4.72
C PRO A 122 -18.00 8.79 -3.47
N VAL A 123 -17.31 7.72 -3.11
CA VAL A 123 -16.44 7.62 -1.93
C VAL A 123 -15.27 8.58 -2.04
N ALA A 124 -14.64 8.67 -3.21
CA ALA A 124 -13.51 9.57 -3.43
C ALA A 124 -13.89 11.04 -3.16
N GLU A 125 -15.06 11.48 -3.63
CA GLU A 125 -15.54 12.83 -3.39
C GLU A 125 -15.76 13.10 -1.89
N LYS A 126 -16.41 12.17 -1.18
CA LYS A 126 -16.65 12.30 0.26
C LYS A 126 -15.34 12.39 1.05
N ILE A 127 -14.41 11.46 0.81
CA ILE A 127 -13.08 11.47 1.46
C ILE A 127 -12.33 12.77 1.15
N ARG A 128 -12.32 13.20 -0.12
CA ARG A 128 -11.67 14.43 -0.56
C ARG A 128 -12.26 15.67 0.14
N SER A 129 -13.58 15.75 0.24
CA SER A 129 -14.26 16.89 0.87
C SER A 129 -13.91 17.06 2.36
N THR A 130 -13.64 15.97 3.05
CA THR A 130 -13.29 15.97 4.48
C THR A 130 -11.79 15.92 4.74
N PHE A 131 -10.96 15.77 3.71
CA PHE A 131 -9.54 15.43 3.82
C PHE A 131 -8.78 16.37 4.76
N ASN A 132 -9.03 17.68 4.70
CA ASN A 132 -8.31 18.67 5.51
C ASN A 132 -8.60 18.57 7.01
N GLU A 133 -9.79 18.07 7.38
CA GLU A 133 -10.23 17.89 8.77
C GLU A 133 -9.69 16.60 9.40
N LEU A 134 -9.10 15.70 8.59
CA LEU A 134 -8.59 14.41 9.07
C LEU A 134 -7.28 14.58 9.86
N PRO A 135 -7.07 13.78 10.92
CA PRO A 135 -5.75 13.60 11.53
C PRO A 135 -4.71 13.13 10.51
N ASP A 136 -3.42 13.42 10.74
CA ASP A 136 -2.36 13.15 9.76
C ASP A 136 -2.20 11.66 9.41
N SER A 137 -2.31 10.79 10.40
CA SER A 137 -2.32 9.33 10.20
C SER A 137 -3.47 8.88 9.31
N VAL A 138 -4.67 9.45 9.50
CA VAL A 138 -5.86 9.16 8.70
C VAL A 138 -5.74 9.79 7.30
N LYS A 139 -5.13 10.98 7.16
CA LYS A 139 -4.80 11.57 5.85
C LYS A 139 -3.91 10.64 5.04
N ALA A 140 -2.86 10.08 5.64
CA ALA A 140 -1.98 9.12 4.95
C ALA A 140 -2.75 7.88 4.45
N GLN A 141 -3.70 7.37 5.23
CA GLN A 141 -4.58 6.27 4.80
C GLN A 141 -5.56 6.71 3.69
N ALA A 142 -6.13 7.91 3.81
CA ALA A 142 -7.05 8.48 2.82
C ALA A 142 -6.36 8.70 1.47
N CYS A 143 -5.10 9.18 1.45
CA CYS A 143 -4.27 9.29 0.24
C CYS A 143 -4.24 7.97 -0.52
N MET A 144 -4.02 6.85 0.18
CA MET A 144 -3.97 5.52 -0.43
C MET A 144 -5.30 5.16 -1.10
N VAL A 145 -6.42 5.38 -0.42
CA VAL A 145 -7.76 5.13 -1.00
C VAL A 145 -7.98 5.99 -2.23
N LEU A 146 -7.68 7.29 -2.16
CA LEU A 146 -7.84 8.22 -3.29
C LEU A 146 -6.96 7.84 -4.49
N GLY A 147 -5.71 7.43 -4.25
CA GLY A 147 -4.81 6.94 -5.30
C GLY A 147 -5.33 5.67 -5.96
N VAL A 148 -5.84 4.71 -5.18
CA VAL A 148 -6.42 3.46 -5.71
C VAL A 148 -7.70 3.71 -6.49
N LEU A 149 -8.57 4.61 -5.99
CA LEU A 149 -9.78 5.07 -6.69
C LEU A 149 -9.47 5.95 -7.90
N ARG A 150 -8.20 6.29 -8.16
CA ARG A 150 -7.75 7.15 -9.27
C ARG A 150 -8.45 8.52 -9.27
N ASP A 151 -8.66 9.09 -8.09
CA ASP A 151 -9.26 10.42 -7.97
C ASP A 151 -8.24 11.52 -8.30
N GLU A 152 -8.08 11.82 -9.58
CA GLU A 152 -7.14 12.84 -10.07
C GLU A 152 -7.35 14.21 -9.42
N LYS A 153 -8.59 14.53 -9.04
CA LYS A 153 -8.96 15.77 -8.33
C LYS A 153 -8.37 15.87 -6.92
N ALA A 154 -7.85 14.77 -6.36
CA ALA A 154 -7.16 14.78 -5.07
C ALA A 154 -5.65 15.10 -5.18
N ALA A 155 -5.09 15.19 -6.40
CA ALA A 155 -3.65 15.31 -6.61
C ALA A 155 -3.02 16.50 -5.85
N ASP A 156 -3.61 17.69 -5.93
CA ASP A 156 -3.08 18.88 -5.25
C ASP A 156 -3.18 18.78 -3.73
N LEU A 157 -4.28 18.21 -3.20
CA LEU A 157 -4.44 17.99 -1.76
C LEU A 157 -3.39 17.01 -1.21
N ILE A 158 -3.13 15.93 -1.95
CA ILE A 158 -2.13 14.93 -1.58
C ILE A 158 -0.71 15.51 -1.70
N TRP A 159 -0.47 16.35 -2.72
CA TRP A 159 0.80 17.06 -2.89
C TRP A 159 1.08 18.01 -1.72
N ASP A 160 0.12 18.85 -1.33
CA ASP A 160 0.27 19.76 -0.20
C ASP A 160 0.51 19.00 1.11
N PHE A 161 -0.18 17.87 1.30
CA PHE A 161 0.06 16.98 2.43
C PHE A 161 1.48 16.41 2.42
N LEU A 162 1.96 15.90 1.27
CA LEU A 162 3.32 15.38 1.11
C LEU A 162 4.39 16.44 1.47
N GLN A 163 4.24 17.67 0.98
CA GLN A 163 5.19 18.74 1.27
C GLN A 163 5.30 19.02 2.76
N ARG A 164 4.15 19.10 3.44
CA ARG A 164 4.08 19.36 4.89
C ARG A 164 4.67 18.23 5.73
N VAL A 165 4.48 16.98 5.32
CA VAL A 165 4.91 15.78 6.07
C VAL A 165 6.21 15.17 5.55
N SER A 166 6.98 15.92 4.75
CA SER A 166 8.23 15.44 4.14
C SER A 166 9.28 14.94 5.14
N GLY A 167 9.24 15.43 6.38
CA GLY A 167 10.09 14.95 7.48
C GLY A 167 9.61 13.65 8.15
N ASP A 168 8.36 13.24 7.95
CA ASP A 168 7.82 11.98 8.45
C ASP A 168 7.84 10.94 7.34
N ARG A 169 8.73 9.95 7.47
CA ARG A 169 8.91 8.90 6.47
C ARG A 169 7.64 8.10 6.19
N GLN A 170 6.81 7.84 7.20
CA GLN A 170 5.63 6.99 7.03
C GLN A 170 4.51 7.75 6.33
N LEU A 171 4.25 8.98 6.76
CA LEU A 171 3.22 9.83 6.16
C LEU A 171 3.57 10.22 4.72
N SER A 172 4.84 10.61 4.49
CA SER A 172 5.32 10.99 3.16
C SER A 172 5.28 9.82 2.19
N ALA A 173 5.63 8.60 2.62
CA ALA A 173 5.58 7.41 1.76
C ALA A 173 4.15 7.13 1.25
N ALA A 174 3.13 7.24 2.11
CA ALA A 174 1.75 7.01 1.71
C ALA A 174 1.25 8.05 0.70
N ALA A 175 1.56 9.33 0.93
CA ALA A 175 1.21 10.41 0.02
C ALA A 175 1.92 10.27 -1.34
N LEU A 176 3.23 9.99 -1.31
CA LEU A 176 4.03 9.78 -2.51
C LEU A 176 3.54 8.57 -3.32
N MET A 177 3.18 7.47 -2.64
CA MET A 177 2.60 6.29 -3.27
C MET A 177 1.29 6.61 -3.98
N ALA A 178 0.39 7.36 -3.32
CA ALA A 178 -0.87 7.78 -3.89
C ALA A 178 -0.68 8.65 -5.14
N LEU A 179 0.27 9.61 -5.12
CA LEU A 179 0.57 10.45 -6.28
C LEU A 179 1.14 9.64 -7.45
N VAL A 180 1.99 8.64 -7.20
CA VAL A 180 2.45 7.71 -8.24
C VAL A 180 1.27 6.90 -8.80
N ASP A 181 0.32 6.52 -7.96
CA ASP A 181 -0.94 5.90 -8.38
C ASP A 181 -1.84 6.86 -9.18
N LEU A 182 -1.82 8.16 -8.91
CA LEU A 182 -2.52 9.13 -9.74
C LEU A 182 -1.79 9.46 -11.05
N GLY A 183 -0.54 9.03 -11.20
CA GLY A 183 0.30 9.43 -12.33
C GLY A 183 0.74 10.89 -12.27
N ASP A 184 0.77 11.48 -11.07
CA ASP A 184 1.20 12.85 -10.86
C ASP A 184 2.69 12.98 -11.15
N VAL A 185 3.03 13.82 -12.12
CA VAL A 185 4.41 14.03 -12.59
C VAL A 185 5.34 14.58 -11.50
N ARG A 186 4.80 15.31 -10.52
CA ARG A 186 5.60 15.87 -9.42
C ARG A 186 6.18 14.78 -8.52
N ALA A 187 5.47 13.66 -8.36
CA ALA A 187 5.99 12.52 -7.61
C ALA A 187 7.20 11.87 -8.30
N ASN A 188 7.23 11.88 -9.63
CA ASN A 188 8.36 11.35 -10.39
C ASN A 188 9.62 12.16 -10.11
N ASP A 189 9.52 13.49 -10.11
CA ASP A 189 10.64 14.38 -9.80
C ASP A 189 11.18 14.16 -8.37
N VAL A 190 10.29 13.97 -7.39
CA VAL A 190 10.69 13.64 -6.01
C VAL A 190 11.48 12.34 -5.97
N ILE A 191 10.96 11.28 -6.61
CA ILE A 191 11.60 9.96 -6.63
C ILE A 191 12.95 10.00 -7.36
N VAL A 192 13.00 10.63 -8.53
CA VAL A 192 14.22 10.73 -9.34
C VAL A 192 15.28 11.56 -8.61
N SER A 193 14.90 12.69 -8.01
CA SER A 193 15.83 13.53 -7.26
C SER A 193 16.41 12.81 -6.04
N ALA A 194 15.58 12.07 -5.29
CA ALA A 194 16.03 11.21 -4.19
C ALA A 194 17.06 10.16 -4.66
N LEU A 195 16.77 9.50 -5.78
CA LEU A 195 17.66 8.51 -6.39
C LEU A 195 19.00 9.13 -6.86
N GLU A 196 18.96 10.30 -7.48
CA GLU A 196 20.15 11.00 -7.96
C GLU A 196 21.01 11.53 -6.81
N GLY A 197 20.38 12.14 -5.80
CA GLY A 197 21.04 12.65 -4.59
C GLY A 197 21.57 11.56 -3.66
N GLY A 198 21.12 10.32 -3.81
CA GLY A 198 21.54 9.19 -2.98
C GLY A 198 20.82 9.09 -1.64
N ASP A 199 19.88 9.99 -1.36
CA ASP A 199 19.01 9.97 -0.20
C ASP A 199 17.70 9.25 -0.55
N PHE A 200 17.77 7.93 -0.66
CA PHE A 200 16.62 7.11 -1.04
C PHE A 200 16.54 5.85 -0.20
N THR A 201 15.32 5.34 -0.07
CA THR A 201 15.03 4.09 0.63
C THR A 201 14.70 2.97 -0.35
N LEU A 202 14.53 1.75 0.14
CA LEU A 202 14.10 0.63 -0.70
C LEU A 202 12.70 0.86 -1.30
N GLU A 203 11.84 1.56 -0.57
CA GLU A 203 10.51 1.95 -1.04
C GLU A 203 10.61 2.86 -2.28
N HIS A 204 11.55 3.81 -2.28
CA HIS A 204 11.80 4.68 -3.45
C HIS A 204 12.20 3.88 -4.69
N LEU A 205 12.96 2.78 -4.55
CA LEU A 205 13.29 1.89 -5.68
C LEU A 205 12.06 1.17 -6.23
N GLY A 206 11.15 0.77 -5.34
CA GLY A 206 9.86 0.19 -5.73
C GLY A 206 9.00 1.19 -6.51
N LEU A 207 8.92 2.44 -6.03
CA LEU A 207 8.18 3.51 -6.69
C LEU A 207 8.81 3.90 -8.02
N ALA A 208 10.14 3.98 -8.09
CA ALA A 208 10.89 4.21 -9.31
C ALA A 208 10.60 3.15 -10.38
N ALA A 209 10.38 1.90 -9.98
CA ALA A 209 9.96 0.84 -10.91
C ALA A 209 8.56 1.09 -11.50
N ARG A 210 7.63 1.61 -10.69
CA ARG A 210 6.28 1.99 -11.15
C ARG A 210 6.33 3.16 -12.09
N VAL A 211 7.12 4.18 -11.77
CA VAL A 211 7.30 5.36 -12.62
C VAL A 211 7.98 4.96 -13.94
N GLY A 212 9.07 4.19 -13.86
CA GLY A 212 9.77 3.61 -15.01
C GLY A 212 10.36 4.63 -15.97
N GLU A 213 10.56 5.86 -15.51
CA GLU A 213 11.21 6.91 -16.28
C GLU A 213 12.68 6.60 -16.54
N GLU A 214 13.23 7.15 -17.62
CA GLU A 214 14.58 6.88 -18.07
C GLU A 214 15.63 7.15 -16.98
N ARG A 215 15.49 8.26 -16.24
CA ARG A 215 16.41 8.61 -15.14
C ARG A 215 16.34 7.61 -13.97
N ALA A 216 15.14 7.17 -13.60
CA ALA A 216 14.94 6.12 -12.61
C ALA A 216 15.57 4.80 -13.07
N VAL A 217 15.34 4.41 -14.34
CA VAL A 217 15.94 3.20 -14.93
C VAL A 217 17.46 3.28 -14.92
N LYS A 218 18.04 4.44 -15.24
CA LYS A 218 19.49 4.67 -15.16
C LYS A 218 20.04 4.34 -13.78
N LYS A 219 19.46 4.93 -12.73
CA LYS A 219 19.91 4.69 -11.36
C LYS A 219 19.77 3.22 -10.98
N LEU A 220 18.66 2.58 -11.32
CA LEU A 220 18.45 1.16 -11.05
C LEU A 220 19.51 0.29 -11.75
N MET A 221 19.90 0.62 -12.99
CA MET A 221 20.98 -0.06 -13.72
C MET A 221 22.34 0.11 -13.05
N GLU A 222 22.63 1.27 -12.45
CA GLU A 222 23.84 1.50 -11.65
C GLU A 222 23.81 0.66 -10.36
N LEU A 223 22.66 0.61 -9.67
CA LEU A 223 22.48 -0.13 -8.42
C LEU A 223 22.59 -1.65 -8.59
N LEU A 224 22.40 -2.19 -9.79
CA LEU A 224 22.71 -3.59 -10.10
C LEU A 224 24.19 -3.94 -9.83
N LEU A 225 25.08 -2.96 -9.91
CA LEU A 225 26.52 -3.11 -9.67
C LEU A 225 26.94 -2.69 -8.26
N SER A 226 26.00 -2.26 -7.41
CA SER A 226 26.27 -1.82 -6.04
C SER A 226 27.01 -2.90 -5.24
N GLY A 227 27.87 -2.51 -4.30
CA GLY A 227 28.48 -3.45 -3.33
C GLY A 227 27.47 -3.98 -2.29
N ASN A 228 26.36 -3.29 -2.09
CA ASN A 228 25.32 -3.66 -1.15
C ASN A 228 24.35 -4.71 -1.78
N SER A 229 24.28 -5.90 -1.18
CA SER A 229 23.44 -7.00 -1.67
C SER A 229 21.94 -6.69 -1.67
N GLN A 230 21.46 -5.92 -0.69
CA GLN A 230 20.06 -5.52 -0.57
C GLN A 230 19.68 -4.55 -1.69
N LEU A 231 20.53 -3.54 -1.94
CA LEU A 231 20.33 -2.59 -3.05
C LEU A 231 20.38 -3.28 -4.42
N ARG A 232 21.34 -4.21 -4.62
CA ARG A 232 21.39 -5.01 -5.85
C ARG A 232 20.12 -5.83 -6.07
N ALA A 233 19.63 -6.50 -5.04
CA ALA A 233 18.42 -7.32 -5.13
C ALA A 233 17.17 -6.47 -5.40
N ALA A 234 17.03 -5.32 -4.72
CA ALA A 234 15.94 -4.38 -4.96
C ALA A 234 15.96 -3.82 -6.39
N ALA A 235 17.14 -3.40 -6.88
CA ALA A 235 17.30 -2.92 -8.25
C ALA A 235 16.98 -4.00 -9.30
N MET A 236 17.41 -5.25 -9.06
CA MET A 236 17.08 -6.39 -9.92
C MET A 236 15.56 -6.62 -10.00
N ASN A 237 14.86 -6.59 -8.86
CA ASN A 237 13.41 -6.74 -8.81
C ASN A 237 12.69 -5.57 -9.49
N ALA A 238 13.11 -4.34 -9.24
CA ALA A 238 12.55 -3.13 -9.84
C ALA A 238 12.67 -3.15 -11.38
N LEU A 239 13.86 -3.44 -11.89
CA LEU A 239 14.08 -3.55 -13.34
C LEU A 239 13.30 -4.71 -13.96
N ALA A 240 13.18 -5.84 -13.27
CA ALA A 240 12.44 -6.99 -13.77
C ALA A 240 10.94 -6.69 -13.87
N TYR A 241 10.40 -5.93 -12.92
CA TYR A 241 9.04 -5.41 -13.01
C TYR A 241 8.86 -4.41 -14.14
N ILE A 242 9.79 -3.47 -14.31
CA ILE A 242 9.77 -2.54 -15.46
C ILE A 242 9.73 -3.34 -16.77
N VAL A 243 10.55 -4.38 -16.89
CA VAL A 243 10.54 -5.25 -18.08
C VAL A 243 9.23 -6.02 -18.22
N LYS A 244 8.64 -6.50 -17.12
CA LYS A 244 7.35 -7.20 -17.13
C LYS A 244 6.23 -6.30 -17.66
N VAL A 245 6.18 -5.05 -17.20
CA VAL A 245 5.07 -4.12 -17.47
C VAL A 245 5.28 -3.32 -18.76
N ARG A 246 6.52 -2.92 -19.07
CA ARG A 246 6.87 -2.00 -20.18
C ARG A 246 7.74 -2.64 -21.27
N GLY A 247 8.06 -3.93 -21.13
CA GLY A 247 9.00 -4.61 -22.03
C GLY A 247 10.45 -4.16 -21.84
N THR A 248 11.34 -4.62 -22.72
CA THR A 248 12.79 -4.38 -22.60
C THR A 248 13.24 -3.02 -23.13
N ARG A 249 12.35 -2.25 -23.80
CA ARG A 249 12.68 -0.95 -24.39
C ARG A 249 13.39 0.01 -23.42
N PRO A 250 12.94 0.17 -22.15
CA PRO A 250 13.59 1.09 -21.21
C PRO A 250 15.04 0.71 -20.89
N LEU A 251 15.42 -0.56 -21.05
CA LEU A 251 16.77 -1.04 -20.75
C LEU A 251 17.72 -0.90 -21.95
N LEU A 252 17.22 -0.79 -23.18
CA LEU A 252 18.04 -0.84 -24.40
C LEU A 252 19.18 0.17 -24.43
N PRO A 253 19.00 1.46 -24.06
CA PRO A 253 20.10 2.44 -24.07
C PRO A 253 21.29 1.99 -23.21
N TYR A 254 21.02 1.25 -22.14
CA TYR A 254 22.02 0.79 -21.17
C TYR A 254 22.70 -0.52 -21.58
N LEU A 255 22.19 -1.25 -22.58
CA LEU A 255 22.73 -2.56 -23.00
C LEU A 255 23.71 -2.46 -24.16
N SER A 256 23.60 -1.42 -24.98
CA SER A 256 24.38 -1.22 -26.20
C SER A 256 25.89 -1.15 -25.93
N HIS A 257 26.29 -0.43 -24.88
CA HIS A 257 27.70 -0.11 -24.57
C HIS A 257 28.20 -0.71 -23.26
N SER A 258 27.45 -1.62 -22.64
CA SER A 258 27.76 -2.06 -21.28
C SER A 258 28.67 -3.30 -21.20
N LYS A 259 29.48 -3.35 -20.14
CA LYS A 259 30.47 -4.40 -19.87
C LYS A 259 29.80 -5.77 -19.68
N ARG A 260 30.56 -6.85 -19.83
CA ARG A 260 30.08 -8.25 -19.65
C ARG A 260 29.23 -8.48 -18.38
N PRO A 261 29.56 -7.90 -17.19
CA PRO A 261 28.75 -8.06 -15.99
C PRO A 261 27.32 -7.51 -16.14
N VAL A 262 27.16 -6.33 -16.75
CA VAL A 262 25.86 -5.69 -16.95
C VAL A 262 25.00 -6.50 -17.91
N LYS A 263 25.57 -7.00 -19.01
CA LYS A 263 24.87 -7.88 -19.96
C LYS A 263 24.40 -9.17 -19.29
N LYS A 264 25.19 -9.74 -18.37
CA LYS A 264 24.79 -10.93 -17.59
C LYS A 264 23.62 -10.62 -16.65
N LEU A 265 23.69 -9.50 -15.91
CA LEU A 265 22.64 -9.07 -15.00
C LEU A 265 21.35 -8.72 -15.74
N ALA A 266 21.43 -8.06 -16.90
CA ALA A 266 20.27 -7.77 -17.74
C ALA A 266 19.55 -9.04 -18.22
N ARG A 267 20.28 -10.10 -18.56
CA ARG A 267 19.65 -11.41 -18.86
C ARG A 267 18.94 -11.99 -17.64
N GLN A 268 19.49 -11.78 -16.43
CA GLN A 268 18.81 -12.19 -15.20
C GLN A 268 17.54 -11.38 -14.97
N VAL A 269 17.57 -10.06 -15.19
CA VAL A 269 16.39 -9.18 -15.14
C VAL A 269 15.29 -9.71 -16.07
N VAL A 270 15.62 -9.99 -17.34
CA VAL A 270 14.66 -10.51 -18.33
C VAL A 270 14.15 -11.92 -17.97
N ARG A 271 14.99 -12.75 -17.34
CA ARG A 271 14.54 -14.05 -16.83
C ARG A 271 13.57 -13.88 -15.67
N LEU A 272 13.87 -12.97 -14.75
CA LEU A 272 13.08 -12.67 -13.58
C LEU A 272 11.74 -12.00 -13.94
N SER A 273 11.71 -11.19 -15.00
CA SER A 273 10.49 -10.56 -15.52
C SER A 273 9.48 -11.57 -16.07
N ARG A 274 9.81 -12.86 -16.18
CA ARG A 274 8.86 -13.91 -16.57
C ARG A 274 7.98 -14.37 -15.42
N GLN A 275 8.36 -14.06 -14.17
CA GLN A 275 7.57 -14.38 -13.00
C GLN A 275 6.19 -13.69 -13.05
N SER A 276 5.26 -14.17 -12.22
CA SER A 276 3.99 -13.49 -12.00
C SER A 276 4.23 -12.09 -11.41
N LEU A 277 3.27 -11.18 -11.57
CA LEU A 277 3.38 -9.86 -10.94
C LEU A 277 3.46 -9.97 -9.41
N SER A 278 2.82 -10.98 -8.81
CA SER A 278 2.87 -11.28 -7.38
C SER A 278 4.27 -11.64 -6.85
N TYR A 279 5.22 -11.99 -7.72
CA TYR A 279 6.61 -12.20 -7.33
C TYR A 279 7.29 -10.89 -6.89
N PHE A 280 6.90 -9.77 -7.49
CA PHE A 280 7.55 -8.48 -7.27
C PHE A 280 7.00 -7.84 -6.00
N LYS A 281 7.68 -8.06 -4.87
CA LYS A 281 7.45 -7.38 -3.60
C LYS A 281 7.89 -5.91 -3.64
N LEU A 282 7.59 -5.16 -4.70
CA LEU A 282 8.02 -3.75 -4.86
C LEU A 282 7.37 -2.78 -3.88
N PHE A 283 6.51 -3.30 -3.02
CA PHE A 283 5.71 -2.56 -2.07
C PHE A 283 5.83 -3.04 -0.63
N HIS A 284 6.65 -4.07 -0.40
CA HIS A 284 6.87 -4.55 0.95
C HIS A 284 8.33 -4.34 1.32
N PRO A 285 8.58 -3.64 2.45
CA PRO A 285 9.90 -3.68 3.04
C PRO A 285 10.30 -5.15 3.16
N LEU A 286 11.50 -5.46 2.68
CA LEU A 286 12.12 -6.77 2.88
C LEU A 286 12.10 -7.05 4.38
N ASP A 287 11.51 -8.18 4.73
CA ASP A 287 11.40 -8.76 6.08
C ASP A 287 12.41 -8.18 7.10
N LYS A 288 11.88 -7.49 8.11
CA LYS A 288 12.39 -7.37 9.49
C LYS A 288 11.44 -6.55 10.37
N GLU A 289 10.69 -7.27 11.21
CA GLU A 289 10.38 -6.93 12.61
C GLU A 289 9.83 -5.54 13.02
N PHE A 290 9.36 -4.69 12.12
CA PHE A 290 8.81 -3.38 12.51
C PHE A 290 7.54 -3.02 11.74
N TYR A 291 6.46 -3.79 11.91
CA TYR A 291 5.06 -3.36 11.70
C TYR A 291 4.13 -4.18 12.60
#